data_AF-A0A0A9HKZ3-F1
#
_entry.id   AF-A0A0A9HKZ3-F1
#
_cell.length_a   1.000
_cell.length_b   1.000
_cell.length_c   1.000
_cell.angle_alpha   90.00
_cell.angle_beta   90.00
_cell.angle_gamma   90.00
#
_symmetry.space_group_name_H-M   'P 1'
#
loop_
_entity.id
_entity.type
_entity.pdbx_description
1 polymer ?
#
loop_
_entity_poly.entity_id
_entity_poly.type
_entity_poly.pdbx_seq_one_letter_code
_entity_poly.pdbx_strand_id
1 'polypeptide(L)'
;MPEPGSKEYAMLEAGQEEADKVFIRTITSQFQTILGISLIEILSKHASDEVYLGERDEPERWTSDARAIEAFKRFGSRLLEIEDRIVKMNNDPAFKNRTGPVKMPYMLLYPNTSDADGTKGVGLTAMGIPNSISI
;
A
#
# COMPACT_ATOMS: atom_id res chain seq x y z
N MET A 1 27.75 3.89 -14.84
CA MET A 1 28.48 2.69 -14.38
C MET A 1 29.95 3.03 -14.31
N PRO A 2 30.71 2.55 -13.30
CA PRO A 2 32.16 2.66 -13.31
C PRO A 2 32.75 2.04 -14.58
N GLU A 3 33.83 2.62 -15.10
CA GLU A 3 34.53 2.10 -16.28
C GLU A 3 35.47 0.94 -15.87
N PRO A 4 35.64 -0.09 -16.71
CA PRO A 4 36.63 -1.14 -16.48
C PRO A 4 38.03 -0.57 -16.22
N GLY A 5 38.67 -1.05 -15.13
CA GLY A 5 39.97 -0.56 -14.69
C GLY A 5 39.94 0.61 -13.70
N SER A 6 38.76 1.18 -13.39
CA SER A 6 38.62 2.15 -12.30
C SER A 6 38.64 1.48 -10.92
N LYS A 7 38.91 2.27 -9.88
CA LYS A 7 38.84 1.79 -8.49
C LYS A 7 37.44 1.29 -8.13
N GLU A 8 36.41 2.03 -8.52
CA GLU A 8 35.01 1.71 -8.27
C GLU A 8 34.58 0.45 -9.02
N TYR A 9 35.14 0.19 -10.21
CA TYR A 9 34.90 -1.06 -10.94
C TYR A 9 35.51 -2.25 -10.19
N ALA A 10 36.75 -2.13 -9.71
CA ALA A 10 37.39 -3.16 -8.88
C ALA A 10 36.63 -3.40 -7.56
N MET A 11 36.04 -2.35 -6.96
CA MET A 11 35.18 -2.48 -5.79
C MET A 11 33.89 -3.26 -6.09
N LEU A 12 33.29 -3.08 -7.28
CA LEU A 12 32.15 -3.89 -7.72
C LEU A 12 32.54 -5.37 -7.92
N GLU A 13 33.70 -5.63 -8.55
CA GLU A 13 34.21 -7.00 -8.76
C GLU A 13 34.54 -7.72 -7.45
N ALA A 14 35.04 -6.99 -6.44
CA ALA A 14 35.32 -7.53 -5.11
C ALA A 14 34.05 -8.01 -4.38
N GLY A 15 32.89 -7.45 -4.71
CA GLY A 15 31.60 -7.82 -4.10
C GLY A 15 31.46 -7.35 -2.65
N GLN A 16 30.43 -7.87 -1.96
CA GLN A 16 30.18 -7.63 -0.53
C GLN A 16 30.18 -6.12 -0.17
N GLU A 17 30.83 -5.74 0.93
CA GLU A 17 30.86 -4.37 1.45
C GLU A 17 31.48 -3.37 0.46
N GLU A 18 32.44 -3.80 -0.38
CA GLU A 18 33.07 -2.91 -1.37
C GLU A 18 32.09 -2.56 -2.51
N ALA A 19 31.32 -3.54 -2.97
CA ALA A 19 30.25 -3.30 -3.93
C ALA A 19 29.12 -2.45 -3.32
N ASP A 20 28.77 -2.69 -2.04
CA ASP A 20 27.74 -1.91 -1.32
C ASP A 20 28.14 -0.43 -1.21
N LYS A 21 29.41 -0.11 -1.00
CA LYS A 21 29.91 1.27 -1.02
C LYS A 21 29.69 1.96 -2.36
N VAL A 22 29.90 1.25 -3.47
CA VAL A 22 29.65 1.79 -4.82
C VAL A 22 28.15 2.00 -5.02
N PHE A 23 27.31 1.05 -4.60
CA PHE A 23 25.86 1.16 -4.67
C PHE A 23 25.33 2.37 -3.89
N ILE A 24 25.70 2.50 -2.61
CA ILE A 24 25.26 3.61 -1.74
C ILE A 24 25.69 4.97 -2.28
N ARG A 25 26.87 5.06 -2.92
CA ARG A 25 27.35 6.29 -3.58
C ARG A 25 26.63 6.61 -4.89
N THR A 26 25.99 5.63 -5.50
CA THR A 26 25.27 5.77 -6.78
C THR A 26 23.82 6.20 -6.58
N ILE A 27 23.17 5.71 -5.53
CA ILE A 27 21.78 6.05 -5.21
C ILE A 27 21.68 7.41 -4.49
N THR A 28 20.44 7.78 -4.14
CA THR A 28 20.10 9.02 -3.44
C THR A 28 20.97 9.26 -2.21
N SER A 29 21.49 10.48 -2.07
CA SER A 29 22.31 10.88 -0.92
C SER A 29 21.56 10.72 0.41
N GLN A 30 22.28 10.57 1.51
CA GLN A 30 21.68 10.31 2.82
C GLN A 30 20.64 11.37 3.23
N PHE A 31 20.95 12.65 3.07
CA PHE A 31 20.04 13.75 3.45
C PHE A 31 18.75 13.71 2.62
N GLN A 32 18.85 13.52 1.30
CA GLN A 32 17.71 13.40 0.42
C GLN A 32 16.88 12.13 0.71
N THR A 33 17.53 11.04 1.10
CA THR A 33 16.86 9.79 1.49
C THR A 33 16.03 9.98 2.76
N ILE A 34 16.55 10.68 3.78
CA ILE A 34 15.80 10.99 5.00
C ILE A 34 14.56 11.81 4.65
N LEU A 35 14.71 12.89 3.88
CA LEU A 35 13.59 13.72 3.44
C LEU A 35 12.55 12.91 2.64
N GLY A 36 13.01 12.07 1.71
CA GLY A 36 12.15 11.25 0.87
C GLY A 36 11.35 10.21 1.66
N ILE A 37 12.00 9.50 2.58
CA ILE A 37 11.32 8.49 3.42
C ILE A 37 10.30 9.16 4.34
N SER A 38 10.65 10.27 4.99
CA SER A 38 9.71 11.01 5.85
C SER A 38 8.49 11.50 5.07
N LEU A 39 8.69 11.98 3.83
CA LEU A 39 7.58 12.40 2.98
C LEU A 39 6.70 11.21 2.58
N ILE A 40 7.29 10.12 2.09
CA ILE A 40 6.54 8.92 1.69
C ILE A 40 5.76 8.34 2.88
N GLU A 41 6.35 8.35 4.09
CA GLU A 41 5.67 7.88 5.30
C GLU A 41 4.41 8.69 5.60
N ILE A 42 4.45 10.02 5.46
CA ILE A 42 3.27 10.88 5.64
C ILE A 42 2.22 10.58 4.57
N LEU A 43 2.66 10.49 3.30
CA LEU A 43 1.78 10.26 2.15
C LEU A 43 1.25 8.83 2.03
N SER A 44 1.62 7.94 2.95
CA SER A 44 1.16 6.53 2.95
C SER A 44 0.30 6.22 4.17
N LYS A 45 -0.07 7.22 4.96
CA LYS A 45 -0.85 7.06 6.19
C LYS A 45 -2.28 7.50 5.98
N HIS A 46 -3.20 6.59 6.26
CA HIS A 46 -4.62 6.91 6.29
C HIS A 46 -4.96 7.69 7.56
N ALA A 47 -5.76 8.75 7.42
CA ALA A 47 -6.29 9.51 8.54
C ALA A 47 -7.29 8.69 9.37
N SER A 48 -7.50 9.06 10.63
CA SER A 48 -8.46 8.37 11.51
C SER A 48 -9.92 8.59 11.13
N ASP A 49 -10.19 9.64 10.37
CA ASP A 49 -11.49 10.06 9.85
C ASP A 49 -11.63 9.79 8.34
N GLU A 50 -10.78 8.92 7.78
CA GLU A 50 -10.87 8.52 6.37
C GLU A 50 -12.20 7.79 6.07
N VAL A 51 -12.77 8.05 4.89
CA VAL A 51 -14.00 7.41 4.41
C VAL A 51 -13.66 6.51 3.24
N TYR A 52 -13.70 5.21 3.48
CA TYR A 52 -13.29 4.21 2.50
C TYR A 52 -14.38 3.92 1.46
N LEU A 53 -13.96 3.25 0.40
CA LEU A 53 -14.85 2.78 -0.64
C LEU A 53 -15.93 1.87 -0.06
N GLY A 54 -17.19 2.20 -0.35
CA GLY A 54 -18.35 1.50 0.22
C GLY A 54 -18.87 2.12 1.52
N GLU A 55 -18.24 3.19 2.01
CA GLU A 55 -18.65 3.95 3.19
C GLU A 55 -19.09 5.37 2.82
N ARG A 56 -19.77 6.02 3.78
CA ARG A 56 -20.15 7.43 3.73
C ARG A 56 -20.10 8.01 5.13
N ASP A 57 -19.68 9.28 5.23
CA ASP A 57 -19.64 10.07 6.48
C ASP A 57 -21.06 10.28 7.08
N GLU A 58 -22.08 10.43 6.23
CA GLU A 58 -23.49 10.56 6.65
C GLU A 58 -24.41 9.51 5.99
N PRO A 59 -24.32 8.22 6.38
CA PRO A 59 -25.00 7.13 5.69
C PRO A 59 -26.54 7.20 5.77
N GLU A 60 -27.07 7.86 6.80
CA GLU A 60 -28.51 7.99 7.03
C GLU A 60 -29.14 9.25 6.38
N ARG A 61 -28.33 10.22 5.94
CA ARG A 61 -28.82 11.55 5.55
C ARG A 61 -28.53 11.96 4.11
N TRP A 62 -27.69 11.22 3.40
CA TRP A 62 -27.29 11.60 2.04
C TRP A 62 -28.40 11.45 0.99
N THR A 63 -29.42 10.61 1.24
CA THR A 63 -30.60 10.48 0.37
C THR A 63 -31.77 9.82 1.10
N SER A 64 -32.98 10.05 0.63
CA SER A 64 -34.19 9.32 1.03
C SER A 64 -34.70 8.34 -0.03
N ASP A 65 -34.07 8.25 -1.22
CA ASP A 65 -34.45 7.27 -2.24
C ASP A 65 -34.03 5.86 -1.80
N ALA A 66 -35.01 5.04 -1.47
CA ALA A 66 -34.82 3.67 -1.03
C ALA A 66 -34.02 2.82 -2.04
N ARG A 67 -34.16 3.07 -3.36
CA ARG A 67 -33.42 2.34 -4.39
C ARG A 67 -31.94 2.68 -4.38
N ALA A 68 -31.60 3.94 -4.14
CA ALA A 68 -30.21 4.38 -4.04
C ALA A 68 -29.54 3.79 -2.78
N ILE A 69 -30.26 3.78 -1.66
CA ILE A 69 -29.80 3.16 -0.40
C ILE A 69 -29.56 1.66 -0.59
N GLU A 70 -30.50 0.95 -1.21
CA GLU A 70 -30.37 -0.48 -1.46
C GLU A 70 -29.20 -0.79 -2.41
N ALA A 71 -29.04 0.00 -3.48
CA ALA A 71 -27.92 -0.15 -4.40
C ALA A 71 -26.56 0.06 -3.70
N PHE A 72 -26.46 1.05 -2.81
CA PHE A 72 -25.25 1.30 -2.03
C PHE A 72 -24.94 0.15 -1.06
N LYS A 73 -25.96 -0.41 -0.40
CA LYS A 73 -25.78 -1.62 0.44
C LYS A 73 -25.25 -2.81 -0.36
N ARG A 74 -25.81 -3.07 -1.54
CA ARG A 74 -25.32 -4.14 -2.43
C ARG A 74 -23.88 -3.90 -2.87
N PHE A 75 -23.49 -2.65 -3.11
CA PHE A 75 -22.12 -2.29 -3.44
C PHE A 75 -21.17 -2.62 -2.27
N GLY A 76 -21.48 -2.19 -1.05
CA GLY A 76 -20.70 -2.54 0.14
C GLY A 76 -20.57 -4.05 0.36
N SER A 77 -21.68 -4.80 0.25
CA SER A 77 -21.65 -6.27 0.34
C SER A 77 -20.73 -6.90 -0.71
N ARG A 78 -20.72 -6.38 -1.93
CA ARG A 78 -19.82 -6.87 -2.98
C ARG A 78 -18.35 -6.58 -2.69
N LEU A 79 -18.04 -5.47 -2.03
CA LEU A 79 -16.67 -5.16 -1.60
C LEU A 79 -16.19 -6.14 -0.52
N LEU A 80 -17.05 -6.51 0.43
CA LEU A 80 -16.73 -7.53 1.44
C LEU A 80 -16.43 -8.90 0.81
N GLU A 81 -17.15 -9.28 -0.25
CA GLU A 81 -16.83 -10.50 -1.01
C GLU A 81 -15.48 -10.40 -1.74
N ILE A 82 -15.12 -9.21 -2.22
CA ILE A 82 -13.82 -8.96 -2.87
C ILE A 82 -12.68 -9.04 -1.85
N GLU A 83 -12.87 -8.50 -0.65
CA GLU A 83 -11.91 -8.60 0.45
C GLU A 83 -11.56 -10.06 0.77
N ASP A 84 -12.57 -10.91 0.98
CA ASP A 84 -12.39 -12.34 1.22
C ASP A 84 -11.66 -13.01 0.05
N ARG A 85 -12.01 -12.66 -1.20
CA ARG A 85 -11.33 -13.17 -2.38
C ARG A 85 -9.85 -12.75 -2.41
N ILE A 86 -9.52 -11.51 -2.05
CA ILE A 86 -8.12 -11.03 -1.98
C ILE A 86 -7.34 -11.84 -0.95
N VAL A 87 -7.89 -12.05 0.24
CA VAL A 87 -7.27 -12.86 1.29
C VAL A 87 -7.04 -14.30 0.81
N LYS A 88 -8.05 -14.92 0.18
CA LYS A 88 -7.92 -16.25 -0.41
C LYS A 88 -6.81 -16.32 -1.46
N MET A 89 -6.77 -15.36 -2.38
CA MET A 89 -5.72 -15.30 -3.41
C MET A 89 -4.33 -15.08 -2.81
N ASN A 90 -4.20 -14.28 -1.76
CA ASN A 90 -2.91 -14.06 -1.08
C ASN A 90 -2.39 -15.31 -0.35
N ASN A 91 -3.30 -16.19 0.08
CA ASN A 91 -2.98 -17.45 0.74
C ASN A 91 -2.82 -18.65 -0.22
N ASP A 92 -3.19 -18.49 -1.48
CA ASP A 92 -3.09 -19.55 -2.48
C ASP A 92 -1.63 -19.70 -2.99
N PRO A 93 -0.99 -20.86 -2.79
CA PRO A 93 0.38 -21.09 -3.28
C PRO A 93 0.54 -20.95 -4.80
N ALA A 94 -0.54 -21.14 -5.58
CA ALA A 94 -0.53 -20.92 -7.03
C ALA A 94 -0.27 -19.45 -7.39
N PHE A 95 -0.60 -18.51 -6.50
CA PHE A 95 -0.39 -17.07 -6.68
C PHE A 95 0.80 -16.52 -5.88
N LYS A 96 1.91 -17.27 -5.82
CA LYS A 96 3.14 -16.90 -5.09
C LYS A 96 3.63 -15.45 -5.28
N ASN A 97 3.40 -14.85 -6.46
CA ASN A 97 3.82 -13.47 -6.76
C ASN A 97 3.06 -12.42 -5.95
N ARG A 98 1.92 -12.77 -5.35
CA ARG A 98 1.14 -11.87 -4.49
C ARG A 98 1.79 -11.64 -3.12
N THR A 99 2.69 -12.51 -2.70
CA THR A 99 3.38 -12.43 -1.40
C THR A 99 4.89 -12.32 -1.58
N GLY A 100 5.45 -13.04 -2.57
CA GLY A 100 6.85 -12.96 -2.96
C GLY A 100 7.84 -13.40 -1.89
N PRO A 101 9.15 -13.27 -2.17
CA PRO A 101 10.21 -13.67 -1.24
C PRO A 101 10.27 -12.79 0.02
N VAL A 102 9.76 -11.56 -0.05
CA VAL A 102 9.69 -10.61 1.07
C VAL A 102 8.51 -10.87 2.02
N LYS A 103 7.68 -11.88 1.73
CA LYS A 103 6.53 -12.28 2.56
C LYS A 103 5.54 -11.15 2.85
N MET A 104 5.26 -10.31 1.84
CA MET A 104 4.35 -9.18 1.95
C MET A 104 3.13 -9.40 1.04
N PRO A 105 1.98 -9.85 1.59
CA PRO A 105 0.77 -10.05 0.81
C PRO A 105 0.30 -8.76 0.13
N TYR A 106 -0.15 -8.87 -1.12
CA TYR A 106 -0.64 -7.73 -1.88
C TYR A 106 -2.04 -7.32 -1.40
N MET A 107 -2.08 -6.26 -0.60
CA MET A 107 -3.29 -5.71 0.05
C MET A 107 -3.64 -4.28 -0.41
N LEU A 108 -2.85 -3.67 -1.30
CA LEU A 108 -3.06 -2.29 -1.77
C LEU A 108 -4.40 -2.03 -2.49
N LEU A 109 -5.12 -3.10 -2.89
CA LEU A 109 -6.46 -3.02 -3.47
C LEU A 109 -7.53 -3.68 -2.57
N TYR A 110 -7.24 -3.86 -1.29
CA TYR A 110 -8.20 -4.30 -0.29
C TYR A 110 -9.05 -3.10 0.14
N PRO A 111 -10.39 -3.10 -0.09
CA PRO A 111 -11.26 -1.94 0.17
C PRO A 111 -11.22 -1.39 1.60
N ASN A 112 -11.16 -2.28 2.60
CA ASN A 112 -11.32 -1.97 4.04
C ASN A 112 -12.76 -1.61 4.45
N THR A 113 -13.77 -1.97 3.65
CA THR A 113 -15.19 -1.81 3.96
C THR A 113 -15.64 -2.65 5.17
N SER A 114 -14.87 -3.68 5.56
CA SER A 114 -15.13 -4.50 6.76
C SER A 114 -14.71 -3.84 8.08
N ASP A 115 -14.06 -2.67 8.04
CA ASP A 115 -13.51 -1.98 9.20
C ASP A 115 -14.57 -1.18 9.95
N ALA A 116 -15.54 -1.89 10.53
CA ALA A 116 -16.73 -1.27 11.14
C ALA A 116 -16.44 -0.36 12.35
N ASP A 117 -15.27 -0.47 12.98
CA ASP A 117 -14.84 0.43 14.07
C ASP A 117 -13.85 1.51 13.61
N GLY A 118 -13.48 1.50 12.32
CA GLY A 118 -12.59 2.48 11.70
C GLY A 118 -11.16 2.45 12.25
N THR A 119 -10.72 1.36 12.88
CA THR A 119 -9.39 1.31 13.54
C THR A 119 -8.34 0.55 12.73
N LYS A 120 -8.75 -0.39 11.87
CA LYS A 120 -7.80 -1.24 11.13
C LYS A 120 -7.13 -0.52 9.97
N GLY A 121 -7.81 0.45 9.36
CA GLY A 121 -7.31 1.23 8.23
C GLY A 121 -6.35 2.36 8.63
N VAL A 122 -6.40 2.84 9.88
CA VAL A 122 -5.69 4.05 10.33
C VAL A 122 -4.18 3.88 10.32
N GLY A 123 -3.48 4.89 9.79
CA GLY A 123 -2.03 4.93 9.74
C GLY A 123 -1.45 4.17 8.54
N LEU A 124 -0.26 3.61 8.72
CA LEU A 124 0.52 2.96 7.65
C LEU A 124 0.18 1.46 7.60
N THR A 125 -0.86 1.12 6.83
CA THR A 125 -1.45 -0.24 6.86
C THR A 125 -1.21 -1.04 5.58
N ALA A 126 -0.77 -0.37 4.49
CA ALA A 126 -0.60 -0.95 3.16
C ALA A 126 -1.87 -1.63 2.60
N MET A 127 -3.04 -1.12 2.99
CA MET A 127 -4.37 -1.56 2.57
C MET A 127 -5.38 -0.42 2.72
N GLY A 128 -6.60 -0.61 2.20
CA GLY A 128 -7.66 0.40 2.25
C GLY A 128 -7.73 1.21 0.96
N ILE A 129 -8.94 1.39 0.43
CA ILE A 129 -9.19 2.23 -0.75
C ILE A 129 -10.04 3.42 -0.31
N PRO A 130 -9.47 4.63 -0.19
CA PRO A 130 -10.24 5.84 0.06
C PRO A 130 -11.24 6.14 -1.07
N ASN A 131 -12.33 6.83 -0.76
CA ASN A 131 -13.28 7.30 -1.78
C ASN A 131 -12.68 8.37 -2.71
N SER A 132 -11.60 9.05 -2.29
CA SER A 132 -11.07 10.23 -2.96
C SER A 132 -9.53 10.27 -2.93
N ILE A 133 -8.94 11.31 -3.50
CA ILE A 133 -7.50 11.58 -3.38
C ILE A 133 -7.30 12.37 -2.08
N SER A 134 -7.30 11.64 -0.95
CA SER A 134 -7.20 12.17 0.42
C SER A 134 -5.85 11.91 1.10
N ILE A 135 -5.01 11.10 0.43
CA ILE A 135 -3.63 10.69 0.71
C ILE A 135 -3.42 9.68 1.85
#